data_AF-A0A2X5NXU6-F1
#
_entry.id   AF-A0A2X5NXU6-F1
#
_cell.length_a   1.000
_cell.length_b   1.000
_cell.length_c   1.000
_cell.angle_alpha   90.00
_cell.angle_beta   90.00
_cell.angle_gamma   90.00
#
_symmetry.space_group_name_H-M   'P 1'
#
loop_
_entity.id
_entity.type
_entity.pdbx_description
1 polymer ?
#
loop_
_entity_poly.entity_id
_entity_poly.type
_entity_poly.pdbx_seq_one_letter_code
_entity_poly.pdbx_strand_id
1 'polypeptide(L)'
;MKKNLWLAVSVFLSLFMSFSAWSFTCKTAAGVTVPAGGGDANVYVTLTPSVGASSNLVVDLSQSITCNDEYPPTYIDYVSLQSGSAFGGLLSSFSGTVDYNGTSYAFPTTSETAKVTYNSKSFKSWPVKLNLTPISTAGGWLFPAAL
;
A
#
# COMPACT_ATOMS: atom_id res chain seq x y z
N MET A 1 -51.84 7.19 -9.83
CA MET A 1 -51.35 7.50 -8.46
C MET A 1 -50.20 6.59 -8.01
N LYS A 2 -50.26 5.25 -8.18
CA LYS A 2 -49.19 4.33 -7.76
C LYS A 2 -47.80 4.62 -8.35
N LYS A 3 -47.69 4.94 -9.64
CA LYS A 3 -46.41 5.18 -10.34
C LYS A 3 -45.60 6.38 -9.77
N ASN A 4 -46.31 7.42 -9.31
CA ASN A 4 -45.71 8.62 -8.73
C ASN A 4 -45.23 8.36 -7.29
N LEU A 5 -45.87 7.43 -6.58
CA LEU A 5 -45.45 6.99 -5.25
C LEU A 5 -44.14 6.18 -5.31
N TRP A 6 -43.98 5.30 -6.31
CA TRP A 6 -42.73 4.56 -6.54
C TRP A 6 -41.56 5.48 -6.91
N LEU A 7 -41.80 6.51 -7.73
CA LEU A 7 -40.81 7.53 -8.04
C LEU A 7 -40.39 8.32 -6.79
N ALA A 8 -41.36 8.75 -5.98
CA ALA A 8 -41.08 9.46 -4.74
C ALA A 8 -40.28 8.61 -3.74
N VAL A 9 -40.62 7.33 -3.59
CA VAL A 9 -39.90 6.39 -2.71
C VAL A 9 -38.47 6.15 -3.21
N SER A 10 -38.26 6.01 -4.54
CA SER A 10 -36.93 5.79 -5.11
C SER A 10 -36.01 7.01 -4.96
N VAL A 11 -36.55 8.22 -5.12
CA VAL A 11 -35.80 9.48 -4.87
C VAL A 11 -35.45 9.60 -3.39
N PHE A 12 -36.40 9.32 -2.49
CA PHE A 12 -36.17 9.37 -1.06
C PHE A 12 -35.08 8.38 -0.62
N LEU A 13 -35.05 7.17 -1.18
CA LEU A 13 -34.03 6.15 -0.88
C LEU A 13 -32.62 6.56 -1.36
N SER A 14 -32.51 7.29 -2.47
CA SER A 14 -31.23 7.79 -2.99
C SER A 14 -30.59 8.89 -2.12
N LEU A 15 -31.40 9.61 -1.32
CA LEU A 15 -30.91 10.62 -0.38
C LEU A 15 -30.28 10.01 0.88
N PHE A 16 -30.47 8.71 1.13
CA PHE A 16 -29.83 7.95 2.21
C PHE A 16 -28.59 7.19 1.74
N MET A 17 -28.17 7.35 0.49
CA MET A 17 -26.87 6.86 0.03
C MET A 17 -25.79 7.75 0.63
N SER A 18 -25.24 7.29 1.75
CA SER A 18 -24.13 7.91 2.45
C SER A 18 -22.92 7.99 1.51
N PHE A 19 -22.46 9.21 1.19
CA PHE A 19 -21.19 9.47 0.49
C PHE A 19 -20.02 9.17 1.44
N SER A 20 -19.87 7.91 1.82
CA SER A 20 -18.90 7.52 2.84
C SER A 20 -17.50 7.38 2.21
N ALA A 21 -16.55 8.15 2.77
CA ALA A 21 -15.11 7.90 2.81
C ALA A 21 -14.35 7.94 1.47
N TRP A 22 -14.36 9.08 0.80
CA TRP A 22 -13.49 9.37 -0.35
C TRP A 22 -12.54 10.54 -0.01
N SER A 23 -11.73 10.39 1.04
CA SER A 23 -10.80 11.44 1.50
C SER A 23 -9.34 11.03 1.44
N PHE A 24 -9.01 9.81 1.01
CA PHE A 24 -7.64 9.31 1.06
C PHE A 24 -7.08 9.07 -0.34
N THR A 25 -5.97 9.74 -0.65
CA THR A 25 -5.31 9.63 -1.96
C THR A 25 -3.84 9.25 -1.78
N CYS A 26 -3.35 8.37 -2.64
CA CYS A 26 -1.94 8.00 -2.69
C CYS A 26 -1.33 8.34 -4.06
N LYS A 27 -0.02 8.56 -4.07
CA LYS A 27 0.76 8.73 -5.29
C LYS A 27 2.09 8.00 -5.19
N THR A 28 2.52 7.48 -6.33
CA THR A 28 3.84 6.88 -6.48
C THR A 28 4.88 7.96 -6.86
N ALA A 29 6.16 7.68 -6.64
CA ALA A 29 7.26 8.54 -7.07
C ALA A 29 7.29 8.74 -8.60
N ALA A 30 6.76 7.79 -9.36
CA ALA A 30 6.59 7.89 -10.82
C ALA A 30 5.42 8.81 -11.25
N GLY A 31 4.67 9.38 -10.28
CA GLY A 31 3.55 10.28 -10.54
C GLY A 31 2.21 9.60 -10.78
N VAL A 32 2.11 8.28 -10.59
CA VAL A 32 0.82 7.56 -10.69
C VAL A 32 0.01 7.82 -9.43
N THR A 33 -1.25 8.23 -9.58
CA THR A 33 -2.16 8.51 -8.47
C THR A 33 -3.17 7.40 -8.31
N VAL A 34 -3.32 6.89 -7.08
CA VAL A 34 -4.45 6.06 -6.66
C VAL A 34 -5.46 6.98 -5.99
N PRO A 35 -6.61 7.24 -6.63
CA PRO A 35 -7.59 8.20 -6.14
C PRO A 35 -8.34 7.66 -4.91
N ALA A 36 -9.09 8.56 -4.28
CA ALA A 36 -10.08 8.21 -3.28
C ALA A 36 -11.04 7.11 -3.79
N GLY A 37 -11.28 6.10 -2.95
CA GLY A 37 -11.99 4.87 -3.33
C GLY A 37 -11.07 3.70 -3.68
N GLY A 38 -9.76 3.93 -3.78
CA GLY A 38 -8.75 2.89 -3.98
C GLY A 38 -8.45 2.57 -5.44
N GLY A 39 -7.68 1.50 -5.65
CA GLY A 39 -7.23 1.05 -6.96
C GLY A 39 -5.84 0.42 -6.90
N ASP A 40 -5.31 0.06 -8.06
CA ASP A 40 -4.00 -0.58 -8.20
C ASP A 40 -2.99 0.38 -8.85
N ALA A 41 -1.75 0.34 -8.37
CA ALA A 41 -0.64 1.06 -8.97
C ALA A 41 0.64 0.23 -8.92
N ASN A 42 1.42 0.29 -10.02
CA ASN A 42 2.74 -0.33 -10.07
C ASN A 42 3.78 0.61 -9.47
N VAL A 43 4.65 0.05 -8.63
CA VAL A 43 5.76 0.77 -8.03
C VAL A 43 7.06 0.10 -8.43
N TYR A 44 7.90 0.83 -9.14
CA TYR A 44 9.20 0.36 -9.59
C TYR A 44 10.27 0.88 -8.64
N VAL A 45 11.01 -0.04 -8.03
CA VAL A 45 12.07 0.25 -7.07
C VAL A 45 13.40 -0.24 -7.62
N THR A 46 14.41 0.61 -7.56
CA THR A 46 15.78 0.18 -7.85
C THR A 46 16.29 -0.60 -6.65
N LEU A 47 16.59 -1.87 -6.87
CA LEU A 47 17.18 -2.73 -5.86
C LEU A 47 18.69 -2.47 -5.87
N THR A 48 19.24 -1.91 -4.78
CA THR A 48 20.68 -1.86 -4.60
C THR A 48 21.14 -3.23 -4.10
N PRO A 49 21.90 -4.00 -4.89
CA PRO A 49 22.46 -5.25 -4.40
C PRO A 49 23.50 -4.91 -3.33
N SER A 50 23.17 -5.09 -2.06
CA SER A 50 24.19 -5.32 -1.05
C SER A 50 24.71 -6.73 -1.28
N VAL A 51 25.68 -6.86 -2.19
CA VAL A 51 26.24 -8.13 -2.63
C VAL A 51 27.07 -8.75 -1.51
N GLY A 52 26.47 -9.68 -0.79
CA GLY A 52 27.12 -10.61 0.13
C GLY A 52 26.15 -11.76 0.44
N ALA A 53 26.64 -13.00 0.54
CA ALA A 53 25.84 -14.18 0.85
C ALA A 53 25.12 -14.14 2.22
N SER A 54 25.30 -13.04 2.97
CA SER A 54 24.75 -12.75 4.29
C SER A 54 24.09 -11.36 4.36
N SER A 55 23.85 -10.70 3.23
CA SER A 55 23.29 -9.35 3.18
C SER A 55 21.79 -9.39 2.88
N ASN A 56 21.01 -8.65 3.66
CA ASN A 56 19.59 -8.46 3.40
C ASN A 56 19.40 -7.45 2.26
N LEU A 57 18.54 -7.78 1.31
CA LEU A 57 18.00 -6.84 0.35
C LEU A 57 16.96 -5.98 1.05
N VAL A 58 17.24 -4.69 1.17
CA VAL A 58 16.33 -3.73 1.77
C VAL A 58 15.58 -2.98 0.67
N VAL A 59 14.26 -3.12 0.64
CA VAL A 59 13.38 -2.38 -0.27
C VAL A 59 12.62 -1.33 0.53
N ASP A 60 13.02 -0.07 0.38
CA ASP A 60 12.37 1.05 1.08
C ASP A 60 11.28 1.68 0.19
N LEU A 61 10.02 1.47 0.56
CA LEU A 61 8.86 2.03 -0.15
C LEU A 61 8.47 3.42 0.36
N SER A 62 9.06 3.91 1.46
CA SER A 62 8.72 5.20 2.05
C SER A 62 9.05 6.40 1.17
N GLN A 63 10.00 6.23 0.26
CA GLN A 63 10.33 7.23 -0.77
C GLN A 63 9.54 7.05 -2.06
N SER A 64 8.93 5.88 -2.23
CA SER A 64 8.25 5.48 -3.47
C SER A 64 6.74 5.73 -3.42
N ILE A 65 6.13 5.69 -2.24
CA ILE A 65 4.69 5.84 -2.04
C ILE A 65 4.44 6.91 -0.98
N THR A 66 3.61 7.89 -1.32
CA THR A 66 3.16 8.94 -0.40
C THR A 66 1.66 9.08 -0.48
N CYS A 67 1.00 9.33 0.65
CA CYS A 67 -0.44 9.48 0.72
C CYS A 67 -0.84 10.67 1.58
N ASN A 68 -2.04 11.18 1.40
CA ASN A 68 -2.59 12.28 2.17
C ASN A 68 -4.07 12.04 2.49
N ASP A 69 -4.52 12.71 3.54
CA ASP A 69 -5.93 12.88 3.87
C ASP A 69 -6.39 14.23 3.32
N GLU A 70 -7.37 14.22 2.43
CA GLU A 70 -7.91 15.38 1.73
C GLU A 70 -8.81 16.24 2.63
N TYR A 71 -9.32 15.69 3.73
CA TYR A 71 -10.28 16.32 4.63
C TYR A 71 -10.02 16.04 6.14
N PRO A 72 -8.81 16.38 6.64
CA PRO A 72 -8.39 16.10 8.02
C PRO A 72 -9.15 16.84 9.14
N PRO A 73 -9.86 17.97 8.92
CA PRO A 73 -10.64 18.59 9.99
C PRO A 73 -11.85 17.76 10.43
N THR A 74 -12.28 16.78 9.64
CA THR A 74 -13.52 16.03 9.88
C THR A 74 -13.31 14.52 9.82
N TYR A 75 -12.39 14.05 8.99
CA TYR A 75 -12.03 12.64 8.90
C TYR A 75 -10.57 12.44 9.33
N ILE A 76 -10.29 11.25 9.87
CA ILE A 76 -8.94 10.81 10.17
C ILE A 76 -8.78 9.47 9.47
N ASP A 77 -7.84 9.41 8.53
CA ASP A 77 -7.58 8.20 7.78
C ASP A 77 -6.60 7.28 8.53
N TYR A 78 -6.94 6.00 8.57
CA TYR A 78 -6.13 4.96 9.20
C TYR A 78 -5.69 3.96 8.14
N VAL A 79 -4.38 3.80 7.99
CA VAL A 79 -3.78 2.92 6.97
C VAL A 79 -3.06 1.78 7.67
N SER A 80 -3.26 0.57 7.19
CA SER A 80 -2.53 -0.63 7.62
C SER A 80 -2.04 -1.40 6.39
N LEU A 81 -1.15 -2.35 6.61
CA LEU A 81 -0.80 -3.36 5.62
C LEU A 81 -1.67 -4.59 5.87
N GLN A 82 -2.51 -4.94 4.91
CA GLN A 82 -3.45 -6.05 5.02
C GLN A 82 -2.71 -7.40 5.05
N SER A 83 -3.33 -8.40 5.69
CA SER A 83 -2.87 -9.79 5.66
C SER A 83 -2.91 -10.37 4.24
N GLY A 84 -2.02 -11.31 3.96
CA GLY A 84 -1.89 -11.94 2.64
C GLY A 84 -0.99 -11.18 1.67
N SER A 85 -0.29 -10.14 2.13
CA SER A 85 0.74 -9.48 1.31
C SER A 85 1.88 -10.48 1.08
N ALA A 86 2.13 -10.82 -0.18
CA ALA A 86 3.01 -11.94 -0.54
C ALA A 86 4.03 -11.57 -1.61
N PHE A 87 4.99 -12.46 -1.81
CA PHE A 87 5.95 -12.41 -2.90
C PHE A 87 5.33 -12.88 -4.22
N GLY A 88 5.76 -12.27 -5.32
CA GLY A 88 5.52 -12.77 -6.68
C GLY A 88 6.83 -12.96 -7.44
N GLY A 89 6.84 -13.86 -8.43
CA GLY A 89 7.97 -14.07 -9.33
C GLY A 89 9.29 -14.39 -8.61
N LEU A 90 10.37 -13.72 -9.01
CA LEU A 90 11.73 -13.88 -8.47
C LEU A 90 11.82 -13.76 -6.94
N LEU A 91 10.91 -13.01 -6.31
CA LEU A 91 10.91 -12.82 -4.87
C LEU A 91 10.40 -14.05 -4.10
N SER A 92 9.88 -15.08 -4.78
CA SER A 92 9.49 -16.35 -4.12
C SER A 92 10.67 -17.11 -3.52
N SER A 93 11.90 -16.81 -3.97
CA SER A 93 13.14 -17.39 -3.43
C SER A 93 13.71 -16.59 -2.24
N PHE A 94 12.95 -15.63 -1.71
CA PHE A 94 13.32 -14.82 -0.56
C PHE A 94 12.39 -15.10 0.63
N SER A 95 12.95 -15.00 1.82
CA SER A 95 12.24 -14.94 3.09
C SER A 95 12.50 -13.57 3.71
N GLY A 96 11.65 -13.08 4.61
CA GLY A 96 11.93 -11.77 5.17
C GLY A 96 10.91 -11.24 6.15
N THR A 97 11.09 -9.98 6.47
CA THR A 97 10.16 -9.20 7.29
C THR A 97 9.76 -7.92 6.59
N VAL A 98 8.61 -7.39 6.98
CA VAL A 98 8.18 -6.03 6.65
C VAL A 98 8.26 -5.19 7.91
N ASP A 99 9.07 -4.14 7.88
CA ASP A 99 9.01 -3.06 8.84
C ASP A 99 7.86 -2.13 8.43
N TYR A 100 6.85 -2.06 9.27
CA TYR A 100 5.73 -1.15 9.14
C TYR A 100 5.71 -0.17 10.31
N ASN A 101 5.98 1.10 10.01
CA ASN A 101 6.01 2.17 11.01
C ASN A 101 6.92 1.87 12.21
N GLY A 102 8.09 1.24 11.96
CA GLY A 102 9.08 0.90 12.98
C GLY A 102 8.81 -0.43 13.70
N THR A 103 7.75 -1.16 13.35
CA THR A 103 7.45 -2.49 13.88
C THR A 103 7.68 -3.54 12.81
N SER A 104 8.47 -4.57 13.12
CA SER A 104 8.78 -5.65 12.18
C SER A 104 7.73 -6.77 12.26
N TYR A 105 7.18 -7.16 11.11
CA TYR A 105 6.23 -8.25 10.94
C TYR A 105 6.79 -9.31 9.99
N ALA A 106 6.39 -10.57 10.15
CA ALA A 106 6.74 -11.61 9.19
C ALA A 106 6.18 -11.28 7.80
N PHE A 107 6.96 -11.57 6.75
CA PHE A 107 6.51 -11.41 5.37
C PHE A 107 6.72 -12.74 4.60
N PRO A 108 5.67 -13.33 3.98
CA PRO A 108 4.31 -12.82 3.77
C PRO A 108 3.53 -12.53 5.06
N THR A 109 2.69 -11.49 5.04
CA THR A 109 1.95 -11.06 6.24
C THR A 109 0.84 -12.05 6.59
N THR A 110 0.87 -12.60 7.80
CA THR A 110 -0.17 -13.51 8.31
C THR A 110 -1.28 -12.80 9.06
N SER A 111 -1.05 -11.55 9.48
CA SER A 111 -2.00 -10.68 10.16
C SER A 111 -1.90 -9.25 9.62
N GLU A 112 -2.98 -8.49 9.76
CA GLU A 112 -2.97 -7.05 9.50
C GLU A 112 -2.02 -6.33 10.48
N THR A 113 -1.30 -5.32 10.01
CA THR A 113 -0.39 -4.51 10.84
C THR A 113 -1.15 -3.46 11.67
N ALA A 114 -0.45 -2.83 12.62
CA ALA A 114 -1.00 -1.70 13.36
C ALA A 114 -1.34 -0.53 12.41
N LYS A 115 -2.36 0.26 12.76
CA LYS A 115 -2.80 1.38 11.93
C LYS A 115 -1.89 2.60 12.08
N VAL A 116 -1.56 3.23 10.95
CA VAL A 116 -0.87 4.52 10.86
C VAL A 116 -1.87 5.60 10.54
N THR A 117 -1.83 6.68 11.32
CA THR A 117 -2.72 7.82 11.13
C THR A 117 -2.20 8.77 10.05
N TYR A 118 -3.13 9.17 9.18
CA TYR A 118 -3.01 10.27 8.23
C TYR A 118 -4.08 11.31 8.57
N ASN A 119 -3.63 12.52 8.87
CA ASN A 119 -4.47 13.62 9.37
C ASN A 119 -4.01 14.97 8.78
N SER A 120 -3.48 14.95 7.56
CA SER A 120 -2.97 16.13 6.88
C SER A 120 -3.18 16.02 5.38
N LYS A 121 -3.45 17.18 4.76
CA LYS A 121 -3.50 17.35 3.31
C LYS A 121 -2.12 17.22 2.65
N SER A 122 -1.06 17.37 3.44
CA SER A 122 0.31 17.17 2.96
C SER A 122 0.58 15.68 2.75
N PHE A 123 1.19 15.36 1.61
CA PHE A 123 1.63 14.00 1.31
C PHE A 123 2.67 13.54 2.32
N LYS A 124 2.34 12.48 3.04
CA LYS A 124 3.17 11.78 4.00
C LYS A 124 3.60 10.44 3.43
N SER A 125 4.87 10.09 3.59
CA SER A 125 5.42 8.80 3.19
C SER A 125 4.67 7.62 3.80
N TRP A 126 4.49 6.57 3.02
CA TRP A 126 3.98 5.29 3.52
C TRP A 126 5.13 4.50 4.18
N PRO A 127 5.12 4.29 5.51
CA PRO A 127 6.30 3.83 6.24
C PRO A 127 6.46 2.30 6.14
N VAL A 128 6.77 1.82 4.95
CA VAL A 128 6.99 0.39 4.65
C VAL A 128 8.43 0.17 4.20
N LYS A 129 9.12 -0.78 4.84
CA LYS A 129 10.40 -1.30 4.36
C LYS A 129 10.39 -2.81 4.38
N LEU A 130 10.80 -3.45 3.28
CA LEU A 130 10.96 -4.90 3.22
C LEU A 130 12.43 -5.25 3.45
N ASN A 131 12.67 -6.20 4.36
CA ASN A 131 13.99 -6.74 4.64
C ASN A 131 14.00 -8.20 4.17
N LEU A 132 14.61 -8.45 3.03
CA LEU A 132 14.53 -9.72 2.32
C LEU A 132 15.87 -10.45 2.36
N THR A 133 15.86 -11.71 2.74
CA THR A 133 17.01 -12.59 2.82
C THR A 133 16.80 -13.74 1.81
N PRO A 134 17.78 -13.99 0.91
CA PRO A 134 17.68 -15.11 -0.02
C PRO A 134 17.66 -16.46 0.71
N ILE A 135 16.78 -17.38 0.32
CA ILE A 135 16.58 -18.68 0.99
C ILE A 135 17.70 -19.69 0.67
N SER A 136 18.50 -19.44 -0.37
CA SER A 136 19.69 -20.22 -0.69
C SER A 136 20.84 -19.31 -1.12
N THR A 137 22.08 -19.79 -1.05
CA THR A 137 23.23 -19.20 -1.75
C THR A 137 22.92 -19.16 -3.25
N ALA A 138 22.28 -18.10 -3.70
CA ALA A 138 21.99 -17.86 -5.11
C ALA A 138 23.31 -17.51 -5.80
N GLY A 139 24.10 -18.54 -6.09
CA GLY A 139 25.20 -18.50 -7.04
C GLY A 139 24.62 -18.33 -8.44
N GLY A 140 24.29 -17.10 -8.80
CA GLY A 140 23.73 -16.75 -10.10
C GLY A 140 23.05 -15.40 -10.03
N TRP A 141 23.44 -14.49 -10.93
CA TRP A 141 22.89 -13.14 -11.08
C TRP A 141 21.35 -13.14 -11.00
N LEU A 142 20.80 -12.65 -9.89
CA LEU A 142 19.36 -12.69 -9.63
C LEU A 142 18.57 -11.57 -10.34
N PHE A 143 19.20 -10.52 -10.86
CA PHE A 143 18.50 -9.43 -11.54
C PHE A 143 18.96 -9.31 -12.99
N PRO A 144 18.10 -9.60 -13.99
CA PRO A 144 18.39 -9.12 -15.33
C PRO A 144 18.28 -7.59 -15.30
N ALA A 145 19.40 -6.91 -15.57
CA ALA A 145 19.36 -5.48 -15.86
C ALA A 145 18.45 -5.26 -17.07
N ALA A 146 17.41 -4.44 -16.92
CA ALA A 146 16.65 -3.96 -18.05
C ALA A 146 17.58 -3.08 -18.90
N LEU A 147 17.93 -3.55 -20.09
CA LEU A 147 18.51 -2.75 -21.17
C LEU A 147 17.40 -1.99 -21.90
#